data_AF-A0A7D3WYR4-F1
#
_entry.id   AF-A0A7D3WYR4-F1
#
_cell.length_a   1.000
_cell.length_b   1.000
_cell.length_c   1.000
_cell.angle_alpha   90.00
_cell.angle_beta   90.00
_cell.angle_gamma   90.00
#
_symmetry.space_group_name_H-M   'P 1'
#
loop_
_entity.id
_entity.type
_entity.pdbx_description
1 polymer ?
#
loop_
_entity_poly.entity_id
_entity_poly.type
_entity_poly.pdbx_seq_one_letter_code
_entity_poly.pdbx_strand_id
1 'polypeptide(L)'
;MSKLKLLLPFFLILAACRPDQVKHLPGTKQIAEETANWEAIRITPTDLLHATRWAGDSLTAYADTLLRRTLARELKKGGLAQAANFCRPQSYPQVDSMARKWQARPRRAEWQTSTAPAAAIAAAGLRPDTMRLIGRPAVDTFFYQRPITLNNNLCLRCHGQPGRDLSAAEAALLQQQHPGLKSVGRQPAQVLGAWQLTLERSGVAEFYTMKTRKKWKEHKMPKLF
;
A
#
# COMPACT_ATOMS: atom_id res chain seq x y z
N MET A 1 58.60 40.82 52.00
CA MET A 1 59.09 41.37 50.71
C MET A 1 59.65 40.19 49.92
N SER A 2 59.30 39.83 48.69
CA SER A 2 58.86 40.63 47.54
C SER A 2 58.28 39.70 46.45
N LYS A 3 57.10 40.07 45.94
CA LYS A 3 56.63 39.97 44.54
C LYS A 3 56.37 38.59 43.92
N LEU A 4 55.11 38.17 44.11
CA LEU A 4 54.27 37.46 43.15
C LEU A 4 54.36 38.12 41.75
N LYS A 5 54.86 37.41 40.75
CA LYS A 5 54.72 37.79 39.33
C LYS A 5 53.93 36.73 38.57
N LEU A 6 52.67 37.08 38.39
CA LEU A 6 51.73 36.69 37.35
C LEU A 6 52.42 36.40 36.01
N LEU A 7 52.38 35.16 35.51
CA LEU A 7 52.74 34.81 34.12
C LEU A 7 52.17 33.43 33.75
N LEU A 8 50.84 33.30 33.74
CA LEU A 8 50.18 32.19 33.05
C LEU A 8 48.78 32.60 32.54
N PRO A 9 48.73 33.45 31.50
CA PRO A 9 47.73 33.19 30.45
C PRO A 9 48.30 33.58 29.08
N PHE A 10 49.21 32.79 28.53
CA PHE A 10 49.69 33.04 27.15
C PHE A 10 49.68 31.82 26.23
N PHE A 11 49.30 30.64 26.73
CA PHE A 11 49.28 29.41 25.93
C PHE A 11 47.92 29.02 25.33
N LEU A 12 46.89 29.86 25.46
CA LEU A 12 45.53 29.58 24.96
C LEU A 12 45.17 30.30 23.64
N ILE A 13 46.09 31.08 23.04
CA ILE A 13 45.76 31.95 21.90
C ILE A 13 46.10 31.31 20.52
N LEU A 14 46.78 30.16 20.47
CA LEU A 14 47.29 29.60 19.20
C LEU A 14 46.45 28.50 18.53
N ALA A 15 45.22 28.27 18.97
CA ALA A 15 44.34 27.27 18.35
C ALA A 15 43.00 27.84 17.81
N ALA A 16 42.94 29.14 17.51
CA ALA A 16 41.78 29.71 16.84
C ALA A 16 41.92 29.54 15.31
N CYS A 17 41.26 28.54 14.73
CA CYS A 17 41.08 28.45 13.28
C CYS A 17 40.46 29.75 12.77
N ARG A 18 41.16 30.44 11.86
CA ARG A 18 40.60 31.66 11.27
C ARG A 18 39.48 31.28 10.28
N PRO A 19 38.32 31.98 10.29
CA PRO A 19 37.18 31.63 9.44
C PRO A 19 37.49 31.61 7.93
N ASP A 20 38.47 32.39 7.48
CA ASP A 20 38.96 32.46 6.10
C ASP A 20 39.73 31.21 5.64
N GLN A 21 40.11 30.32 6.56
CA GLN A 21 40.77 29.04 6.25
C GLN A 21 39.80 27.87 6.07
N VAL A 22 38.49 28.08 6.30
CA VAL A 22 37.46 27.05 6.12
C VAL A 22 37.10 26.93 4.65
N LYS A 23 37.73 26.00 3.93
CA LYS A 23 37.32 25.63 2.57
C LYS A 23 36.03 24.81 2.64
N HIS A 24 34.93 25.36 2.15
CA HIS A 24 33.69 24.59 1.98
C HIS A 24 33.92 23.49 0.95
N LEU A 25 33.70 22.24 1.35
CA LEU A 25 33.73 21.10 0.43
C LEU A 25 32.63 21.29 -0.63
N PRO A 26 32.97 21.29 -1.93
CA PRO A 26 31.95 21.37 -2.98
C PRO A 26 30.99 20.19 -2.83
N GLY A 27 29.70 20.42 -3.06
CA GLY A 27 28.68 19.36 -2.97
C GLY A 27 28.31 18.92 -1.55
N THR A 28 28.56 19.73 -0.51
CA THR A 28 28.25 19.38 0.90
C THR A 28 26.82 18.86 1.11
N LYS A 29 25.85 19.42 0.38
CA LYS A 29 24.45 18.98 0.41
C LYS A 29 24.27 17.56 -0.11
N GLN A 30 24.92 17.22 -1.23
CA GLN A 30 24.87 15.87 -1.79
C GLN A 30 25.56 14.88 -0.86
N ILE A 31 26.71 15.25 -0.29
CA ILE A 31 27.41 14.42 0.70
C ILE A 31 26.52 14.16 1.92
N ALA A 32 25.82 15.17 2.42
CA ALA A 32 24.88 15.01 3.53
C ALA A 32 23.69 14.11 3.18
N GLU A 33 23.13 14.25 1.97
CA GLU A 33 22.05 13.39 1.46
C GLU A 33 22.51 11.94 1.29
N GLU A 34 23.69 11.72 0.72
CA GLU A 34 24.29 10.39 0.56
C GLU A 34 24.61 9.75 1.91
N THR A 35 25.25 10.48 2.82
CA THR A 35 25.57 9.99 4.18
C THR A 35 24.33 9.53 4.92
N ALA A 36 23.23 10.29 4.83
CA ALA A 36 21.94 9.87 5.40
C ALA A 36 21.36 8.60 4.75
N ASN A 37 21.64 8.34 3.47
CA ASN A 37 21.22 7.12 2.78
C ASN A 37 22.05 5.88 3.17
N TRP A 38 23.25 6.08 3.73
CA TRP A 38 24.13 5.01 4.22
C TRP A 38 23.88 4.67 5.70
N GLU A 39 23.07 5.44 6.41
CA GLU A 39 22.70 5.15 7.80
C GLU A 39 21.89 3.85 7.86
N ALA A 40 22.39 2.88 8.65
CA ALA A 40 21.72 1.60 8.82
C ALA A 40 20.40 1.79 9.58
N ILE A 41 19.27 1.58 8.91
CA ILE A 41 17.94 1.63 9.53
C ILE A 41 17.60 0.24 10.08
N ARG A 42 17.33 0.17 11.38
CA ARG A 42 16.76 -1.04 11.99
C ARG A 42 15.28 -1.15 11.63
N ILE A 43 14.93 -2.15 10.83
CA ILE A 43 13.55 -2.48 10.47
C ILE A 43 13.04 -3.58 11.41
N THR A 44 12.02 -3.28 12.21
CA THR A 44 11.43 -4.24 13.14
C THR A 44 10.35 -5.10 12.45
N PRO A 45 9.92 -6.24 13.05
CA PRO A 45 8.78 -7.00 12.54
C PRO A 45 7.49 -6.19 12.46
N THR A 46 7.25 -5.28 13.41
CA THR A 46 6.09 -4.39 13.42
C THR A 46 6.14 -3.41 12.25
N ASP A 47 7.31 -2.85 11.95
CA ASP A 47 7.51 -1.97 10.79
C ASP A 47 7.13 -2.69 9.48
N LEU A 48 7.59 -3.93 9.30
CA LEU A 48 7.23 -4.72 8.11
C LEU A 48 5.72 -4.96 8.01
N LEU A 49 5.02 -5.18 9.13
CA LEU A 49 3.56 -5.32 9.13
C LEU A 49 2.85 -3.98 8.82
N HIS A 50 3.37 -2.85 9.28
CA HIS A 50 2.86 -1.53 8.90
C HIS A 50 3.06 -1.23 7.42
N ALA A 51 4.25 -1.51 6.87
CA ALA A 51 4.53 -1.42 5.45
C ALA A 51 3.62 -2.36 4.62
N THR A 52 3.37 -3.58 5.12
CA THR A 52 2.42 -4.53 4.51
C THR A 52 1.02 -3.94 4.42
N ARG A 53 0.52 -3.34 5.52
CA ARG A 53 -0.77 -2.64 5.54
C ARG A 53 -0.80 -1.54 4.49
N TRP A 54 0.21 -0.67 4.50
CA TRP A 54 0.27 0.50 3.64
C TRP A 54 0.30 0.10 2.16
N ALA A 55 1.12 -0.90 1.81
CA ALA A 55 1.22 -1.43 0.45
C ALA A 55 -0.12 -2.04 0.01
N GLY A 56 -0.74 -2.83 0.88
CA GLY A 56 -2.02 -3.45 0.61
C GLY A 56 -3.13 -2.43 0.38
N ASP A 57 -3.26 -1.46 1.28
CA ASP A 57 -4.23 -0.37 1.15
C ASP A 57 -4.00 0.42 -0.14
N SER A 58 -2.76 0.80 -0.42
CA SER A 58 -2.41 1.60 -1.59
C SER A 58 -2.66 0.88 -2.91
N LEU A 59 -2.21 -0.38 -3.05
CA LEU A 59 -2.35 -1.15 -4.29
C LEU A 59 -3.82 -1.43 -4.59
N THR A 60 -4.56 -1.85 -3.57
CA THR A 60 -5.97 -2.22 -3.75
C THR A 60 -6.86 -0.99 -3.94
N ALA A 61 -6.59 0.13 -3.26
CA ALA A 61 -7.31 1.39 -3.49
C ALA A 61 -7.07 1.93 -4.90
N TYR A 62 -5.83 1.82 -5.40
CA TYR A 62 -5.51 2.15 -6.79
C TYR A 62 -6.27 1.25 -7.77
N ALA A 63 -6.24 -0.06 -7.57
CA ALA A 63 -6.95 -1.02 -8.40
C ALA A 63 -8.46 -0.77 -8.42
N ASP A 64 -9.08 -0.51 -7.26
CA ASP A 64 -10.51 -0.19 -7.17
C ASP A 64 -10.85 1.13 -7.88
N THR A 65 -9.96 2.12 -7.81
CA THR A 65 -10.14 3.41 -8.52
C THR A 65 -10.07 3.24 -10.02
N LEU A 66 -9.09 2.48 -10.52
CA LEU A 66 -8.99 2.14 -11.94
C LEU A 66 -10.18 1.30 -12.41
N LEU A 67 -10.65 0.35 -11.59
CA LEU A 67 -11.85 -0.43 -11.88
C LEU A 67 -13.05 0.50 -12.09
N ARG A 68 -13.34 1.37 -11.12
CA ARG A 68 -14.50 2.28 -11.20
C ARG A 68 -14.44 3.18 -12.42
N ARG A 69 -13.27 3.77 -12.71
CA ARG A 69 -13.07 4.62 -13.89
C ARG A 69 -13.30 3.85 -15.19
N THR A 70 -12.80 2.62 -15.25
CA THR A 70 -12.95 1.76 -16.42
C THR A 70 -14.39 1.35 -16.61
N LEU A 71 -15.05 0.81 -15.59
CA LEU A 71 -16.46 0.41 -15.65
C LEU A 71 -17.36 1.58 -16.03
N ALA A 72 -17.16 2.78 -15.44
CA ALA A 72 -17.96 3.95 -15.79
C ALA A 72 -17.82 4.36 -17.26
N ARG A 73 -16.62 4.22 -17.83
CA ARG A 73 -16.38 4.49 -19.25
C ARG A 73 -17.00 3.43 -20.15
N GLU A 74 -16.82 2.15 -19.83
CA GLU A 74 -17.28 1.03 -20.65
C GLU A 74 -18.80 0.87 -20.61
N LEU A 75 -19.43 1.13 -19.46
CA LEU A 75 -20.90 1.20 -19.34
C LEU A 75 -21.49 2.29 -20.25
N LYS A 76 -20.83 3.45 -20.37
CA LYS A 76 -21.27 4.52 -21.27
C LYS A 76 -21.12 4.16 -22.74
N LYS A 77 -20.10 3.37 -23.09
CA LYS A 77 -19.79 3.03 -24.49
C LYS A 77 -20.63 1.88 -25.04
N GLY A 78 -20.82 0.82 -24.24
CA GLY A 78 -21.42 -0.42 -24.71
C GLY A 78 -22.29 -1.12 -23.67
N GLY A 79 -22.75 -0.38 -22.65
CA GLY A 79 -23.60 -0.91 -21.60
C GLY A 79 -22.93 -2.01 -20.77
N LEU A 80 -23.77 -2.84 -20.16
CA LEU A 80 -23.32 -3.86 -19.21
C LEU A 80 -22.48 -4.96 -19.84
N ALA A 81 -22.87 -5.41 -21.04
CA ALA A 81 -22.17 -6.43 -21.83
C ALA A 81 -20.69 -6.11 -22.03
N GLN A 82 -20.42 -4.84 -22.37
CA GLN A 82 -19.07 -4.33 -22.60
C GLN A 82 -18.31 -4.20 -21.27
N ALA A 83 -18.95 -3.62 -20.25
CA ALA A 83 -18.32 -3.35 -18.97
C ALA A 83 -17.94 -4.63 -18.20
N ALA A 84 -18.71 -5.70 -18.34
CA ALA A 84 -18.49 -6.98 -17.66
C ALA A 84 -17.09 -7.57 -17.93
N ASN A 85 -16.54 -7.33 -19.12
CA ASN A 85 -15.19 -7.74 -19.52
C ASN A 85 -14.06 -7.14 -18.66
N PHE A 86 -14.37 -6.11 -17.88
CA PHE A 86 -13.41 -5.33 -17.09
C PHE A 86 -13.54 -5.57 -15.57
N CYS A 87 -14.19 -6.65 -15.14
CA CYS A 87 -14.42 -6.92 -13.70
C CYS A 87 -13.18 -7.42 -12.92
N ARG A 88 -12.03 -7.58 -13.58
CA ARG A 88 -10.78 -8.13 -13.01
C ARG A 88 -9.65 -7.09 -12.98
N PRO A 89 -9.70 -6.08 -12.09
CA PRO A 89 -8.69 -5.03 -12.08
C PRO A 89 -7.29 -5.52 -11.68
N GLN A 90 -7.17 -6.70 -11.04
CA GLN A 90 -5.86 -7.30 -10.74
C GLN A 90 -5.05 -7.64 -11.99
N SER A 91 -5.67 -7.77 -13.17
CA SER A 91 -4.99 -8.03 -14.44
C SER A 91 -4.73 -6.76 -15.25
N TYR A 92 -5.02 -5.57 -14.71
CA TYR A 92 -4.75 -4.32 -15.42
C TYR A 92 -3.24 -4.02 -15.45
N PRO A 93 -2.67 -3.62 -16.60
CA PRO A 93 -1.23 -3.34 -16.71
C PRO A 93 -0.71 -2.34 -15.68
N GLN A 94 -1.53 -1.34 -15.34
CA GLN A 94 -1.14 -0.35 -14.35
C GLN A 94 -1.12 -0.90 -12.93
N VAL A 95 -2.07 -1.77 -12.58
CA VAL A 95 -2.13 -2.45 -11.28
C VAL A 95 -0.96 -3.43 -11.15
N ASP A 96 -0.70 -4.19 -12.20
CA ASP A 96 0.43 -5.11 -12.32
C ASP A 96 1.79 -4.38 -12.21
N SER A 97 1.94 -3.21 -12.85
CA SER A 97 3.12 -2.35 -12.68
C SER A 97 3.35 -1.92 -11.24
N MET A 98 2.29 -1.52 -10.52
CA MET A 98 2.38 -1.15 -9.11
C MET A 98 2.65 -2.37 -8.22
N ALA A 99 2.03 -3.51 -8.53
CA ALA A 99 2.23 -4.76 -7.80
C ALA A 99 3.68 -5.25 -7.88
N ARG A 100 4.31 -5.17 -9.06
CA ARG A 100 5.73 -5.53 -9.25
C ARG A 100 6.67 -4.70 -8.38
N LYS A 101 6.41 -3.39 -8.22
CA LYS A 101 7.24 -2.53 -7.36
C LYS A 101 7.28 -3.01 -5.91
N TRP A 102 6.23 -3.67 -5.43
CA TRP A 102 6.16 -4.17 -4.06
C TRP A 102 6.26 -5.69 -3.99
N GLN A 103 6.64 -6.34 -5.10
CA GLN A 103 6.65 -7.79 -5.24
C GLN A 103 5.37 -8.43 -4.67
N ALA A 104 4.25 -7.78 -4.97
CA ALA A 104 2.94 -8.15 -4.47
C ALA A 104 2.20 -8.96 -5.54
N ARG A 105 1.43 -9.96 -5.09
CA ARG A 105 0.53 -10.76 -5.92
C ARG A 105 -0.91 -10.49 -5.50
N PRO A 106 -1.59 -9.50 -6.11
CA PRO A 106 -2.96 -9.18 -5.76
C PRO A 106 -3.94 -10.16 -6.40
N ARG A 107 -4.94 -10.58 -5.63
CA ARG A 107 -6.09 -11.34 -6.13
C ARG A 107 -7.38 -10.89 -5.45
N ARG A 108 -8.48 -10.98 -6.18
CA ARG A 108 -9.82 -10.82 -5.61
C ARG A 108 -10.40 -12.20 -5.37
N ALA A 109 -10.77 -12.48 -4.14
CA ALA A 109 -11.52 -13.68 -3.77
C ALA A 109 -12.99 -13.32 -3.59
N GLU A 110 -13.87 -14.25 -3.96
CA GLU A 110 -15.28 -14.15 -3.57
C GLU A 110 -15.40 -14.11 -2.04
N TRP A 111 -16.43 -13.43 -1.55
CA TRP A 111 -16.65 -13.38 -0.11
C TRP A 111 -17.19 -14.73 0.33
N GLN A 112 -16.30 -15.56 0.85
CA GLN A 112 -16.67 -16.61 1.75
C GLN A 112 -16.80 -15.95 3.12
N THR A 113 -17.93 -16.13 3.80
CA THR A 113 -18.06 -15.79 5.22
C THR A 113 -17.05 -16.64 5.98
N SER A 114 -15.82 -16.15 6.11
CA SER A 114 -14.79 -16.85 6.87
C SER A 114 -15.16 -16.71 8.34
N THR A 115 -15.81 -17.74 8.86
CA THR A 115 -15.97 -17.97 10.30
C THR A 115 -14.72 -18.63 10.89
N ALA A 116 -13.56 -18.49 10.23
CA ALA A 116 -12.31 -19.06 10.69
C ALA A 116 -12.07 -18.62 12.15
N PRO A 117 -11.93 -19.58 13.10
CA PRO A 117 -11.69 -19.24 14.49
C PRO A 117 -10.43 -18.37 14.63
N ALA A 118 -10.40 -17.48 15.62
CA ALA A 118 -9.24 -16.63 15.89
C ALA A 118 -7.94 -17.44 16.03
N ALA A 119 -8.02 -18.64 16.61
CA ALA A 119 -6.90 -19.58 16.72
C ALA A 119 -6.36 -20.03 15.36
N ALA A 120 -7.23 -20.29 14.37
CA ALA A 120 -6.81 -20.68 13.02
C ALA A 120 -6.14 -19.51 12.28
N ILE A 121 -6.66 -18.29 12.47
CA ILE A 121 -6.07 -17.05 11.92
C ILE A 121 -4.67 -16.84 12.51
N ALA A 122 -4.52 -16.97 13.83
CA ALA A 122 -3.25 -16.83 14.52
C ALA A 122 -2.26 -17.94 14.11
N ALA A 123 -2.71 -19.19 14.01
CA ALA A 123 -1.90 -20.33 13.57
C ALA A 123 -1.37 -20.14 12.13
N ALA A 124 -2.12 -19.42 11.28
CA ALA A 124 -1.68 -19.02 9.95
C ALA A 124 -0.72 -17.80 9.94
N GLY A 125 -0.30 -17.31 11.11
CA GLY A 125 0.56 -16.14 11.25
C GLY A 125 -0.12 -14.82 10.90
N LEU A 126 -1.46 -14.78 10.97
CA LEU A 126 -2.28 -13.61 10.65
C LEU A 126 -2.88 -13.00 11.92
N ARG A 127 -3.21 -11.72 11.84
CA ARG A 127 -3.93 -11.00 12.89
C ARG A 127 -4.95 -10.04 12.30
N PRO A 128 -6.11 -9.85 12.96
CA PRO A 128 -7.03 -8.77 12.63
C PRO A 128 -6.37 -7.40 12.79
N ASP A 129 -6.70 -6.50 11.88
CA ASP A 129 -6.35 -5.09 11.93
C ASP A 129 -7.52 -4.26 11.39
N THR A 130 -8.38 -3.76 12.29
CA THR A 130 -9.71 -3.21 11.92
C THR A 130 -10.48 -4.20 11.02
N MET A 131 -10.85 -3.81 9.80
CA MET A 131 -11.53 -4.70 8.85
C MET A 131 -10.57 -5.54 8.00
N ARG A 132 -9.26 -5.51 8.29
CA ARG A 132 -8.22 -6.20 7.52
C ARG A 132 -7.74 -7.45 8.27
N LEU A 133 -7.13 -8.35 7.52
CA LEU A 133 -6.23 -9.36 8.08
C LEU A 133 -4.83 -9.10 7.55
N ILE A 134 -3.85 -9.04 8.44
CA ILE A 134 -2.45 -8.77 8.09
C ILE A 134 -1.58 -9.77 8.83
N GLY A 135 -0.51 -10.23 8.20
CA GLY A 135 0.38 -11.17 8.87
C GLY A 135 1.61 -11.53 8.09
N ARG A 136 2.37 -12.45 8.68
CA ARG A 136 3.59 -13.00 8.13
C ARG A 136 3.47 -14.52 8.19
N PRO A 137 2.79 -15.16 7.22
CA PRO A 137 2.59 -16.60 7.21
C PRO A 137 3.90 -17.39 7.03
N ALA A 138 4.96 -16.78 6.49
CA ALA A 138 6.28 -17.38 6.37
C ALA A 138 7.38 -16.32 6.48
N VAL A 139 8.64 -16.74 6.65
CA VAL A 139 9.78 -15.85 6.91
C VAL A 139 9.86 -14.71 5.90
N ASP A 140 9.77 -14.96 4.60
CA ASP A 140 9.86 -13.92 3.58
C ASP A 140 8.53 -13.57 2.91
N THR A 141 7.42 -13.95 3.55
CA THR A 141 6.08 -13.78 3.00
C THR A 141 5.19 -13.01 3.94
N PHE A 142 4.62 -11.94 3.44
CA PHE A 142 3.62 -11.12 4.11
C PHE A 142 2.27 -11.29 3.44
N PHE A 143 1.22 -11.18 4.24
CA PHE A 143 -0.15 -11.30 3.79
C PHE A 143 -0.96 -10.08 4.19
N TYR A 144 -1.80 -9.65 3.27
CA TYR A 144 -2.79 -8.61 3.49
C TYR A 144 -4.12 -9.03 2.89
N GLN A 145 -5.20 -8.76 3.61
CA GLN A 145 -6.55 -8.90 3.13
C GLN A 145 -7.42 -7.73 3.57
N ARG A 146 -8.31 -7.27 2.70
CA ARG A 146 -9.41 -6.37 3.07
C ARG A 146 -10.71 -6.71 2.34
N PRO A 147 -11.88 -6.42 2.91
CA PRO A 147 -13.14 -6.59 2.21
C PRO A 147 -13.26 -5.65 1.01
N ILE A 148 -14.04 -6.10 0.04
CA ILE A 148 -14.54 -5.31 -1.08
C ILE A 148 -16.01 -5.01 -0.76
N THR A 149 -16.29 -3.79 -0.35
CA THR A 149 -17.64 -3.33 0.00
C THR A 149 -18.29 -2.61 -1.17
N LEU A 150 -19.60 -2.83 -1.35
CA LEU A 150 -20.40 -2.21 -2.40
C LEU A 150 -20.80 -0.77 -2.01
N ASN A 151 -19.80 0.10 -1.87
CA ASN A 151 -20.00 1.50 -1.43
C ASN A 151 -20.23 2.49 -2.59
N ASN A 152 -20.23 2.02 -3.83
CA ASN A 152 -20.44 2.84 -5.01
C ASN A 152 -21.55 2.22 -5.87
N ASN A 153 -22.52 3.03 -6.29
CA ASN A 153 -23.67 2.58 -7.08
C ASN A 153 -23.28 1.91 -8.41
N LEU A 154 -22.09 2.23 -8.94
CA LEU A 154 -21.56 1.58 -10.13
C LEU A 154 -21.44 0.06 -9.95
N CYS A 155 -21.09 -0.40 -8.75
CA CYS A 155 -20.97 -1.83 -8.46
C CYS A 155 -22.31 -2.55 -8.58
N LEU A 156 -23.42 -1.86 -8.28
CA LEU A 156 -24.77 -2.42 -8.33
C LEU A 156 -25.27 -2.63 -9.76
N ARG A 157 -24.67 -1.98 -10.76
CA ARG A 157 -24.98 -2.26 -12.17
C ARG A 157 -24.69 -3.70 -12.57
N CYS A 158 -23.76 -4.37 -11.88
CA CYS A 158 -23.45 -5.79 -12.10
C CYS A 158 -23.89 -6.69 -10.93
N HIS A 159 -23.84 -6.16 -9.71
CA HIS A 159 -24.06 -6.95 -8.49
C HIS A 159 -25.40 -6.65 -7.81
N GLY A 160 -26.20 -5.71 -8.30
CA GLY A 160 -27.47 -5.28 -7.70
C GLY A 160 -28.65 -6.21 -8.01
N GLN A 161 -29.85 -5.80 -7.64
CA GLN A 161 -31.08 -6.58 -7.79
C GLN A 161 -31.63 -6.53 -9.23
N PRO A 162 -31.84 -7.68 -9.90
CA PRO A 162 -32.57 -7.72 -11.17
C PRO A 162 -33.98 -7.14 -11.03
N GLY A 163 -34.40 -6.34 -12.00
CA GLY A 163 -35.65 -5.58 -11.96
C GLY A 163 -35.56 -4.24 -11.23
N ARG A 164 -34.43 -3.93 -10.57
CA ARG A 164 -34.19 -2.65 -9.89
C ARG A 164 -32.91 -1.97 -10.37
N ASP A 165 -31.76 -2.63 -10.22
CA ASP A 165 -30.44 -2.07 -10.52
C ASP A 165 -29.94 -2.45 -11.92
N LEU A 166 -30.48 -3.55 -12.46
CA LEU A 166 -30.26 -4.07 -13.80
C LEU A 166 -31.51 -4.80 -14.29
N SER A 167 -31.73 -4.86 -15.60
CA SER A 167 -32.85 -5.61 -16.19
C SER A 167 -32.64 -7.13 -16.08
N ALA A 168 -33.71 -7.91 -16.26
CA ALA A 168 -33.62 -9.37 -16.29
C ALA A 168 -32.72 -9.88 -17.43
N ALA A 169 -32.78 -9.23 -18.59
CA ALA A 169 -31.93 -9.56 -19.74
C ALA A 169 -30.44 -9.28 -19.44
N GLU A 170 -30.14 -8.14 -18.81
CA GLU A 170 -28.80 -7.80 -18.35
C GLU A 170 -28.26 -8.81 -17.31
N ALA A 171 -29.10 -9.22 -16.35
CA ALA A 171 -28.73 -10.23 -15.35
C ALA A 171 -28.43 -11.60 -15.99
N ALA A 172 -29.27 -12.03 -16.95
CA ALA A 172 -29.07 -13.26 -17.70
C ALA A 172 -27.75 -13.23 -18.52
N LEU A 173 -27.48 -12.09 -19.17
CA LEU A 173 -26.24 -11.89 -19.92
C LEU A 173 -25.00 -12.01 -19.01
N LEU A 174 -25.02 -11.35 -17.84
CA LEU A 174 -23.90 -11.45 -16.89
C LEU A 174 -23.67 -12.88 -16.41
N GLN A 175 -24.73 -13.62 -16.13
CA GLN A 175 -24.64 -15.02 -15.73
C GLN A 175 -24.04 -15.90 -16.84
N GLN A 176 -24.35 -15.60 -18.11
CA GLN A 176 -23.78 -16.30 -19.26
C GLN A 176 -22.29 -15.99 -19.45
N GLN A 177 -21.90 -14.71 -19.40
CA GLN A 177 -20.50 -14.29 -19.58
C GLN A 177 -19.61 -14.66 -18.39
N HIS A 178 -20.21 -14.72 -17.20
CA HIS A 178 -19.52 -15.03 -15.95
C HIS A 178 -20.31 -16.07 -15.13
N PRO A 179 -20.26 -17.36 -15.52
CA PRO A 179 -21.02 -18.42 -14.83
C PRO A 179 -20.70 -18.57 -13.34
N GLY A 180 -19.48 -18.19 -12.95
CA GLY A 180 -19.04 -18.17 -11.55
C GLY A 180 -19.47 -16.93 -10.76
N LEU A 181 -20.22 -15.98 -11.34
CA LEU A 181 -20.65 -14.76 -10.66
C LEU A 181 -21.77 -15.05 -9.66
N LYS A 182 -21.43 -15.42 -8.43
CA LYS A 182 -22.42 -15.75 -7.38
C LYS A 182 -23.08 -14.53 -6.71
N SER A 183 -22.78 -13.34 -7.19
CA SER A 183 -22.94 -12.09 -6.42
C SER A 183 -23.85 -11.06 -7.09
N VAL A 184 -24.85 -11.51 -7.84
CA VAL A 184 -25.98 -10.66 -8.28
C VAL A 184 -27.03 -10.63 -7.17
N GLY A 185 -27.79 -9.54 -7.04
CA GLY A 185 -28.84 -9.37 -6.02
C GLY A 185 -28.39 -8.71 -4.71
N ARG A 186 -27.18 -8.15 -4.67
CA ARG A 186 -26.60 -7.50 -3.48
C ARG A 186 -27.19 -6.11 -3.23
N GLN A 187 -27.11 -5.69 -1.97
CA GLN A 187 -27.48 -4.35 -1.51
C GLN A 187 -26.25 -3.44 -1.35
N PRO A 188 -26.45 -2.10 -1.33
CA PRO A 188 -25.41 -1.17 -0.91
C PRO A 188 -24.75 -1.59 0.42
N ALA A 189 -23.47 -1.28 0.57
CA ALA A 189 -22.63 -1.59 1.73
C ALA A 189 -22.40 -3.09 2.05
N GLN A 190 -23.02 -4.02 1.33
CA GLN A 190 -22.71 -5.45 1.48
C GLN A 190 -21.29 -5.77 0.98
N VAL A 191 -20.71 -6.83 1.55
CA VAL A 191 -19.40 -7.34 1.14
C VAL A 191 -19.55 -8.24 -0.08
N LEU A 192 -18.84 -7.89 -1.14
CA LEU A 192 -18.78 -8.67 -2.39
C LEU A 192 -17.71 -9.77 -2.32
N GLY A 193 -16.57 -9.41 -1.74
CA GLY A 193 -15.36 -10.20 -1.81
C GLY A 193 -14.30 -9.70 -0.85
N ALA A 194 -13.10 -10.23 -1.01
CA ALA A 194 -11.91 -9.68 -0.39
C ALA A 194 -10.81 -9.49 -1.42
N TRP A 195 -10.08 -8.40 -1.31
CA TRP A 195 -8.73 -8.33 -1.83
C TRP A 195 -7.83 -9.16 -0.94
N GLN A 196 -6.97 -9.98 -1.55
CA GLN A 196 -5.92 -10.73 -0.88
C GLN A 196 -4.61 -10.50 -1.62
N LEU A 197 -3.56 -10.25 -0.86
CA LEU A 197 -2.24 -9.93 -1.37
C LEU A 197 -1.22 -10.78 -0.62
N THR A 198 -0.33 -11.38 -1.39
CA THR A 198 0.93 -11.92 -0.88
C THR A 198 2.04 -10.97 -1.30
N LEU A 199 2.90 -10.56 -0.36
CA LEU A 199 4.02 -9.67 -0.63
C LEU A 199 5.31 -10.34 -0.16
N GLU A 200 6.38 -10.14 -0.93
CA GLU A 200 7.71 -10.61 -0.54
C GLU A 200 8.38 -9.61 0.41
N ARG A 201 9.21 -10.11 1.32
CA ARG A 201 9.91 -9.28 2.31
C ARG A 201 10.67 -8.12 1.67
N SER A 202 11.29 -8.32 0.52
CA SER A 202 12.09 -7.27 -0.10
C SER A 202 11.24 -6.11 -0.65
N GLY A 203 10.06 -6.41 -1.22
CA GLY A 203 9.07 -5.39 -1.59
C GLY A 203 8.44 -4.65 -0.41
N VAL A 204 8.21 -5.34 0.72
CA VAL A 204 7.74 -4.71 1.97
C VAL A 204 8.85 -3.88 2.64
N ALA A 205 10.11 -4.32 2.56
CA ALA A 205 11.23 -3.58 3.12
C ALA A 205 11.56 -2.33 2.29
N GLU A 206 11.24 -2.32 0.99
CA GLU A 206 11.48 -1.18 0.10
C GLU A 206 10.94 0.14 0.69
N PHE A 207 9.79 0.11 1.37
CA PHE A 207 9.22 1.28 2.07
C PHE A 207 10.18 2.00 3.01
N TYR A 208 11.09 1.27 3.63
CA TYR A 208 12.08 1.80 4.56
C TYR A 208 13.46 1.98 3.93
N THR A 209 13.74 1.29 2.82
CA THR A 209 15.06 1.25 2.17
C THR A 209 15.16 2.07 0.89
N MET A 210 14.10 2.76 0.45
CA MET A 210 14.15 3.69 -0.69
C MET A 210 15.15 4.84 -0.43
N LYS A 211 16.41 4.59 -0.81
CA LYS A 211 17.49 5.56 -0.87
C LYS A 211 17.05 6.73 -1.75
N THR A 212 17.16 7.97 -1.25
CA THR A 212 16.89 9.27 -1.93
C THR A 212 15.48 9.87 -1.95
N ARG A 213 14.44 9.29 -1.33
CA ARG A 213 13.19 10.05 -1.11
C ARG A 213 13.14 10.45 0.36
N LYS A 214 13.23 11.77 0.64
CA LYS A 214 12.97 12.41 1.96
C LYS A 214 12.13 11.46 2.82
N LYS A 215 12.71 10.91 3.89
CA LYS A 215 12.04 10.03 4.88
C LYS A 215 10.61 10.53 5.00
N TRP A 216 9.66 9.83 4.36
CA TRP A 216 8.32 10.39 4.23
C TRP A 216 7.75 10.36 5.64
N LYS A 217 7.68 11.54 6.29
CA LYS A 217 6.94 11.67 7.55
C LYS A 217 5.57 11.05 7.32
N GLU A 218 4.99 10.37 8.31
CA GLU A 218 3.75 9.59 8.13
C GLU A 218 2.61 10.42 7.48
N HIS A 219 2.51 11.70 7.82
CA HIS A 219 1.57 12.66 7.22
C HIS A 219 1.88 13.08 5.76
N LYS A 220 3.10 12.78 5.29
CA LYS A 220 3.68 13.19 4.00
C LYS A 220 3.79 12.00 3.05
N MET A 221 3.81 10.75 3.54
CA MET A 221 3.65 9.59 2.67
C MET A 221 2.51 9.88 1.70
N PRO A 222 2.70 9.73 0.38
CA PRO A 222 1.66 10.04 -0.56
C PRO A 222 0.43 9.24 -0.12
N LYS A 223 -0.58 9.94 0.39
CA LYS A 223 -1.93 9.42 0.41
C LYS A 223 -2.21 9.25 -1.07
N LEU A 224 -2.02 8.03 -1.56
CA LEU A 224 -2.12 7.80 -2.99
C LEU A 224 -3.55 8.07 -3.48
N PHE A 225 -4.52 8.29 -2.56
CA PHE A 225 -5.86 8.83 -2.80
C PHE A 225 -6.32 9.60 -1.55
#